data_AF-A0A7W9DGG5-F1
#
_entry.id   AF-A0A7W9DGG5-F1
#
_cell.length_a   1.000
_cell.length_b   1.000
_cell.length_c   1.000
_cell.angle_alpha   90.00
_cell.angle_beta   90.00
_cell.angle_gamma   90.00
#
_symmetry.space_group_name_H-M   'P 1'
#
loop_
_entity.id
_entity.type
_entity.pdbx_description
1 polymer ?
#
loop_
_entity_poly.entity_id
_entity_poly.type
_entity_poly.pdbx_seq_one_letter_code
_entity_poly.pdbx_strand_id
1 'polypeptide(L)'
;MNAIVNTPRKGITRQQALQRVVQGITDDGQAYGELRALLEEQFQSILRHQNTHLAVLAEQIVAAVERLDGRRRQRVSLATALLGAKPDMQQLFALLPAESGAAAAGNWTALEQMVLECKRLSARNSEFLTEQYSTMQRVLHGEDHTYAPG
;
A
#
# COMPACT_ATOMS: atom_id res chain seq x y z
N MET A 1 -51.28 24.76 -4.26
CA MET A 1 -50.12 25.65 -4.47
C MET A 1 -49.14 25.40 -3.32
N ASN A 2 -47.92 24.97 -3.62
CA ASN A 2 -46.70 24.89 -2.78
C ASN A 2 -46.71 24.00 -1.52
N ALA A 3 -45.68 23.23 -1.21
CA ALA A 3 -44.48 22.78 -1.92
C ALA A 3 -43.98 21.53 -1.17
N ILE A 4 -43.65 20.46 -1.89
CA ILE A 4 -42.94 19.31 -1.32
C ILE A 4 -41.52 19.79 -1.05
N VAL A 5 -41.17 19.96 0.22
CA VAL A 5 -39.80 20.21 0.65
C VAL A 5 -39.02 18.92 0.44
N ASN A 6 -38.48 18.73 -0.76
CA ASN A 6 -37.50 17.69 -1.02
C ASN A 6 -36.17 18.16 -0.44
N THR A 7 -35.94 17.88 0.84
CA THR A 7 -34.66 18.13 1.49
C THR A 7 -33.62 17.13 0.94
N PRO A 8 -32.58 17.57 0.23
CA PRO A 8 -31.56 16.65 -0.27
C PRO A 8 -30.75 16.11 0.91
N ARG A 9 -30.79 14.79 1.15
CA ARG A 9 -29.82 14.13 2.03
C ARG A 9 -28.41 14.41 1.49
N LYS A 10 -27.56 15.05 2.30
CA LYS A 10 -26.12 15.22 2.04
C LYS A 10 -25.45 13.85 1.99
N GLY A 11 -25.30 13.32 0.78
CA GLY A 11 -24.55 12.10 0.47
C GLY A 11 -24.06 12.17 -0.97
N ILE A 12 -22.97 11.48 -1.29
CA ILE A 12 -22.48 11.39 -2.67
C ILE A 12 -23.45 10.57 -3.52
N THR A 13 -23.60 10.93 -4.79
CA THR A 13 -24.42 10.14 -5.72
C THR A 13 -23.72 8.83 -6.08
N ARG A 14 -24.47 7.85 -6.61
CA ARG A 14 -23.93 6.58 -7.11
C ARG A 14 -22.83 6.80 -8.16
N GLN A 15 -23.04 7.74 -9.08
CA GLN A 15 -22.06 8.09 -10.10
C GLN A 15 -20.79 8.70 -9.49
N GLN A 16 -20.92 9.60 -8.51
CA GLN A 16 -19.79 10.16 -7.79
C GLN A 16 -19.02 9.10 -7.00
N ALA A 17 -19.72 8.12 -6.40
CA ALA A 17 -19.08 7.01 -5.71
C ALA A 17 -18.29 6.12 -6.68
N LEU A 18 -18.85 5.78 -7.85
CA LEU A 18 -18.15 5.05 -8.91
C LEU A 18 -16.88 5.80 -9.38
N GLN A 19 -17.01 7.10 -9.66
CA GLN A 19 -15.88 7.94 -10.04
C GLN A 19 -14.79 7.98 -8.97
N ARG A 20 -15.17 8.11 -7.69
CA ARG A 20 -14.22 8.08 -6.57
C ARG A 20 -13.50 6.74 -6.43
N VAL A 21 -14.17 5.62 -6.69
CA VAL A 21 -13.52 4.31 -6.69
C VAL A 21 -12.49 4.23 -7.80
N VAL A 22 -12.86 4.60 -9.04
CA VAL A 22 -11.93 4.57 -10.19
C VAL A 22 -10.74 5.49 -9.97
N GLN A 23 -10.97 6.73 -9.53
CA GLN A 23 -9.89 7.67 -9.21
C GLN A 23 -9.00 7.12 -8.09
N GLY A 24 -9.60 6.53 -7.05
CA GLY A 24 -8.87 5.92 -5.95
C GLY A 24 -7.92 4.82 -6.40
N ILE A 25 -8.26 4.04 -7.43
CA ILE A 25 -7.37 3.00 -7.99
C ILE A 25 -6.15 3.64 -8.67
N THR A 26 -6.35 4.68 -9.48
CA THR A 26 -5.25 5.40 -10.12
C THR A 26 -4.30 6.00 -9.09
N ASP A 27 -4.87 6.65 -8.09
CA ASP A 27 -4.06 7.30 -7.07
C ASP A 27 -3.36 6.28 -6.15
N ASP A 28 -3.97 5.12 -5.88
CA ASP A 28 -3.31 4.02 -5.18
C ASP A 28 -2.09 3.53 -5.95
N GLY A 29 -2.19 3.45 -7.29
CA GLY A 29 -1.05 3.13 -8.15
C GLY A 29 0.13 4.07 -7.93
N GLN A 30 -0.12 5.39 -7.86
CA GLN A 30 0.93 6.37 -7.56
C GLN A 30 1.54 6.14 -6.18
N ALA A 31 0.70 5.96 -5.15
CA ALA A 31 1.16 5.75 -3.78
C ALA A 31 1.97 4.45 -3.61
N TYR A 32 1.61 3.36 -4.30
CA TYR A 32 2.43 2.15 -4.33
C TYR A 32 3.73 2.35 -5.12
N GLY A 33 3.74 3.21 -6.13
CA GLY A 33 4.96 3.61 -6.83
C GLY A 33 5.94 4.32 -5.91
N GLU A 34 5.45 5.25 -5.08
CA GLU A 34 6.22 5.95 -4.05
C GLU A 34 6.74 4.97 -2.99
N LEU A 35 5.88 4.09 -2.46
CA LEU A 35 6.29 3.08 -1.47
C LEU A 35 7.38 2.16 -2.02
N ARG A 36 7.26 1.72 -3.27
CA ARG A 36 8.29 0.90 -3.93
C ARG A 36 9.64 1.62 -3.98
N ALA A 37 9.65 2.92 -4.28
CA ALA A 37 10.88 3.71 -4.31
C ALA A 37 11.52 3.80 -2.93
N LEU A 38 10.73 4.05 -1.88
CA LEU A 38 11.21 4.06 -0.49
C LEU A 38 11.79 2.71 -0.06
N LEU A 39 11.14 1.61 -0.43
CA LEU A 39 11.62 0.26 -0.13
C LEU A 39 12.94 -0.05 -0.85
N GLU A 40 13.11 0.40 -2.10
CA GLU A 40 14.39 0.22 -2.79
C GLU A 40 15.49 1.10 -2.18
N GLU A 41 15.18 2.35 -1.82
CA GLU A 41 16.13 3.23 -1.14
C GLU A 41 16.55 2.70 0.23
N GLN A 42 15.62 2.11 0.99
CA GLN A 42 15.93 1.42 2.24
C GLN A 42 16.91 0.28 2.01
N PHE A 43 16.70 -0.52 0.96
CA PHE A 43 17.62 -1.61 0.62
C PHE A 43 19.03 -1.09 0.31
N GLN A 44 19.14 -0.04 -0.51
CA GLN A 44 20.44 0.58 -0.80
C GLN A 44 21.11 1.15 0.47
N SER A 45 20.32 1.68 1.40
CA SER A 45 20.80 2.23 2.66
C SER A 45 21.28 1.15 3.63
N ILE A 46 20.63 -0.03 3.64
CA ILE A 46 21.08 -1.22 4.38
C ILE A 46 22.45 -1.65 3.87
N LEU A 47 22.62 -1.77 2.55
CA LEU A 47 23.90 -2.18 1.94
C LEU A 47 25.05 -1.20 2.21
N ARG A 48 24.74 0.09 2.43
CA ARG A 48 25.71 1.15 2.71
C ARG A 48 25.87 1.45 4.21
N HIS A 49 25.18 0.70 5.08
CA HIS A 49 25.20 0.89 6.53
C HIS A 49 24.80 2.31 6.99
N GLN A 50 23.85 2.94 6.30
CA GLN A 50 23.43 4.33 6.54
C GLN A 50 22.37 4.42 7.66
N ASN A 51 22.73 4.05 8.89
CA ASN A 51 21.79 3.85 10.01
C ASN A 51 20.91 5.07 10.33
N THR A 52 21.44 6.30 10.25
CA THR A 52 20.63 7.52 10.47
C THR A 52 19.60 7.73 9.37
N HIS A 53 19.94 7.41 8.12
CA HIS A 53 19.02 7.52 6.99
C HIS A 53 17.95 6.42 7.02
N LEU A 54 18.30 5.23 7.50
CA LEU A 54 17.36 4.12 7.68
C LEU A 54 16.22 4.46 8.65
N ALA A 55 16.48 5.23 9.71
CA ALA A 55 15.45 5.67 10.64
C ALA A 55 14.44 6.60 9.95
N VAL A 56 14.92 7.56 9.14
CA VAL A 56 14.07 8.47 8.37
C VAL A 56 13.23 7.70 7.34
N LEU A 57 13.83 6.75 6.63
CA LEU A 57 13.12 5.90 5.68
C LEU A 57 12.05 5.03 6.35
N ALA A 58 12.31 4.52 7.55
CA ALA A 58 11.32 3.75 8.30
C ALA A 58 10.07 4.59 8.63
N GLU A 59 10.23 5.82 9.08
CA GLU A 59 9.11 6.74 9.34
C GLU A 59 8.32 7.05 8.06
N GLN A 60 9.02 7.30 6.95
CA GLN A 60 8.38 7.56 5.65
C GLN A 60 7.60 6.35 5.13
N ILE A 61 8.16 5.15 5.27
CA ILE A 61 7.50 3.90 4.89
C ILE A 61 6.24 3.67 5.74
N VAL A 62 6.31 3.89 7.06
CA VAL A 62 5.13 3.78 7.95
C VAL A 62 4.04 4.74 7.50
N ALA A 63 4.36 6.02 7.29
CA ALA A 63 3.40 7.02 6.84
C ALA A 63 2.78 6.67 5.47
N ALA A 64 3.59 6.14 4.54
CA ALA A 64 3.10 5.69 3.24
C ALA A 64 2.12 4.50 3.36
N VAL A 65 2.43 3.53 4.21
CA VAL A 65 1.57 2.36 4.48
C VAL A 65 0.25 2.77 5.14
N GLU A 66 0.29 3.68 6.11
CA GLU A 66 -0.92 4.20 6.77
C GLU A 66 -1.84 4.91 5.77
N ARG A 67 -1.26 5.75 4.90
CA ARG A 67 -2.00 6.38 3.81
C ARG A 67 -2.65 5.33 2.90
N LEU A 68 -1.90 4.33 2.45
CA LEU A 68 -2.42 3.26 1.59
C LEU A 68 -3.56 2.48 2.25
N ASP A 69 -3.46 2.18 3.56
CA ASP A 69 -4.52 1.50 4.29
C ASP A 69 -5.80 2.35 4.38
N GLY A 70 -5.66 3.66 4.65
CA GLY A 70 -6.79 4.59 4.64
C GLY A 70 -7.53 4.61 3.30
N ARG A 71 -6.79 4.60 2.18
CA ARG A 71 -7.38 4.57 0.84
C ARG A 71 -8.04 3.25 0.50
N ARG A 72 -7.41 2.13 0.90
CA ARG A 72 -8.01 0.80 0.80
C ARG A 72 -9.35 0.75 1.52
N ARG A 73 -9.41 1.23 2.77
CA ARG A 73 -10.65 1.28 3.57
C ARG A 73 -11.71 2.14 2.89
N GLN A 74 -11.34 3.30 2.36
CA GLN A 74 -12.25 4.17 1.63
C GLN A 74 -12.81 3.47 0.38
N ARG A 75 -11.97 2.83 -0.42
CA ARG A 75 -12.39 2.09 -1.62
C ARG A 75 -13.33 0.95 -1.27
N VAL A 76 -12.99 0.15 -0.25
CA VAL A 76 -13.86 -0.95 0.22
C VAL A 76 -15.20 -0.40 0.70
N SER A 77 -15.21 0.70 1.47
CA SER A 77 -16.45 1.34 1.93
C SER A 77 -17.33 1.79 0.77
N LEU A 78 -16.76 2.43 -0.25
CA LEU A 78 -17.48 2.87 -1.45
C LEU A 78 -17.99 1.68 -2.26
N ALA A 79 -17.16 0.66 -2.48
CA ALA A 79 -17.56 -0.53 -3.22
C ALA A 79 -18.68 -1.29 -2.49
N THR A 80 -18.59 -1.41 -1.16
CA THR A 80 -19.64 -2.00 -0.32
C THR A 80 -20.95 -1.21 -0.42
N ALA A 81 -20.88 0.13 -0.42
CA ALA A 81 -22.06 0.97 -0.60
C ALA A 81 -22.71 0.81 -2.00
N LEU A 82 -21.92 0.45 -3.01
CA LEU A 82 -22.37 0.28 -4.39
C LEU A 82 -22.91 -1.13 -4.70
N LEU A 83 -22.31 -2.17 -4.12
CA LEU A 83 -22.54 -3.58 -4.47
C LEU A 83 -23.03 -4.46 -3.31
N GLY A 84 -23.04 -3.93 -2.08
CA GLY A 84 -23.39 -4.69 -0.87
C GLY A 84 -22.19 -5.30 -0.15
N ALA A 85 -22.45 -6.16 0.84
CA ALA A 85 -21.48 -6.58 1.87
C ALA A 85 -20.22 -7.30 1.35
N LYS A 86 -20.25 -7.87 0.15
CA LYS A 86 -19.10 -8.56 -0.47
C LYS A 86 -18.86 -7.96 -1.86
N PRO A 87 -18.31 -6.73 -1.93
CA PRO A 87 -18.12 -6.08 -3.21
C PRO A 87 -17.05 -6.80 -4.03
N ASP A 88 -17.34 -7.03 -5.30
CA ASP A 88 -16.38 -7.50 -6.30
C ASP A 88 -16.05 -6.34 -7.25
N MET A 89 -14.76 -6.06 -7.41
CA MET A 89 -14.30 -4.98 -8.27
C MET A 89 -14.61 -5.24 -9.75
N GLN A 90 -14.63 -6.50 -10.20
CA GLN A 90 -15.01 -6.82 -11.58
C GLN A 90 -16.49 -6.49 -11.84
N GLN A 91 -17.37 -6.80 -10.88
CA GLN A 91 -18.78 -6.38 -10.93
C GLN A 91 -18.92 -4.85 -10.91
N LEU A 92 -18.06 -4.15 -10.17
CA LEU A 92 -18.05 -2.69 -10.15
C LEU A 92 -17.68 -2.12 -11.53
N PHE A 93 -16.67 -2.67 -12.19
CA PHE A 93 -16.22 -2.20 -13.51
C PHE A 93 -17.25 -2.46 -14.60
N ALA A 94 -18.05 -3.54 -14.48
CA ALA A 94 -19.17 -3.81 -15.38
C ALA A 94 -20.29 -2.75 -15.32
N LEU A 95 -20.30 -1.88 -14.30
CA LEU A 95 -21.22 -0.74 -14.21
C LEU A 95 -20.75 0.49 -15.00
N LEU A 96 -19.53 0.47 -15.54
CA LEU A 96 -18.94 1.55 -16.33
C LEU A 96 -19.17 1.33 -17.82
N PRO A 97 -19.10 2.38 -18.66
CA PRO A 97 -19.00 2.22 -20.11
C PRO A 97 -17.84 1.28 -20.48
N ALA A 98 -18.01 0.49 -21.55
CA ALA A 98 -17.11 -0.63 -21.88
C ALA A 98 -15.61 -0.26 -21.87
N GLU A 99 -15.23 0.84 -22.53
CA GLU A 99 -13.83 1.29 -22.57
C GLU A 99 -13.31 1.70 -21.18
N SER A 100 -14.11 2.45 -20.41
CA SER A 100 -13.75 2.87 -19.06
C SER A 100 -13.68 1.70 -18.08
N GLY A 101 -14.56 0.70 -18.24
CA GLY A 101 -14.55 -0.54 -17.46
C GLY A 101 -13.29 -1.36 -17.74
N ALA A 102 -12.92 -1.52 -19.01
CA ALA A 102 -11.69 -2.23 -19.40
C ALA A 102 -10.43 -1.53 -18.86
N ALA A 103 -10.35 -0.20 -18.96
CA ALA A 103 -9.24 0.58 -18.41
C ALA A 103 -9.15 0.45 -16.88
N ALA A 104 -10.29 0.53 -16.17
CA ALA A 104 -10.32 0.38 -14.72
C ALA A 104 -9.90 -1.03 -14.28
N ALA A 105 -10.33 -2.07 -15.01
CA ALA A 105 -9.91 -3.45 -14.75
C ALA A 105 -8.39 -3.63 -14.97
N GLY A 106 -7.83 -3.07 -16.04
CA GLY A 106 -6.38 -3.08 -16.28
C GLY A 106 -5.60 -2.39 -15.16
N ASN A 107 -6.05 -1.20 -14.74
CA ASN A 107 -5.45 -0.48 -13.62
C ASN A 107 -5.55 -1.26 -12.30
N TRP A 108 -6.65 -1.96 -12.08
CA TRP A 108 -6.83 -2.81 -10.91
C TRP A 108 -5.85 -3.99 -10.89
N THR A 109 -5.70 -4.70 -12.00
CA THR A 109 -4.72 -5.77 -12.12
C THR A 109 -3.29 -5.26 -11.92
N ALA A 110 -2.94 -4.11 -12.50
CA ALA A 110 -1.64 -3.48 -12.28
C ALA A 110 -1.41 -3.14 -10.80
N LEU A 111 -2.42 -2.58 -10.13
CA LEU A 111 -2.37 -2.28 -8.70
C LEU A 111 -2.12 -3.55 -7.86
N GLU A 112 -2.81 -4.65 -8.17
CA GLU A 112 -2.60 -5.94 -7.48
C GLU A 112 -1.14 -6.42 -7.61
N GLN A 113 -0.54 -6.29 -8.78
CA GLN A 113 0.88 -6.62 -8.97
C GLN A 113 1.80 -5.71 -8.16
N MET A 114 1.52 -4.40 -8.12
CA MET A 114 2.30 -3.45 -7.31
C MET A 114 2.22 -3.76 -5.81
N VAL A 115 1.05 -4.20 -5.32
CA VAL A 115 0.87 -4.62 -3.92
C VAL A 115 1.74 -5.84 -3.61
N LEU A 116 1.74 -6.83 -4.49
CA LEU A 116 2.56 -8.04 -4.32
C LEU A 116 4.05 -7.71 -4.32
N GLU A 117 4.49 -6.84 -5.23
CA GLU A 117 5.90 -6.44 -5.31
C GLU A 117 6.34 -5.67 -4.06
N CYS A 118 5.54 -4.73 -3.57
CA CYS A 118 5.87 -4.00 -2.34
C CYS A 118 5.95 -4.94 -1.12
N LYS A 119 5.10 -5.96 -1.04
CA LYS A 119 5.20 -6.99 0.01
C LYS A 119 6.50 -7.78 -0.10
N ARG A 120 6.88 -8.19 -1.31
CA ARG A 120 8.13 -8.92 -1.56
C ARG A 120 9.35 -8.09 -1.17
N LEU A 121 9.39 -6.81 -1.55
CA LEU A 121 10.47 -5.89 -1.20
C LEU A 121 10.53 -5.61 0.31
N SER A 122 9.38 -5.41 0.95
CA SER A 122 9.31 -5.24 2.41
C SER A 122 9.82 -6.47 3.15
N ALA A 123 9.44 -7.68 2.72
CA ALA A 123 9.94 -8.92 3.31
C ALA A 123 11.48 -9.06 3.16
N ARG A 124 12.00 -8.82 1.95
CA ARG A 124 13.45 -8.79 1.68
C ARG A 124 14.17 -7.85 2.64
N ASN A 125 13.70 -6.61 2.76
CA ASN A 125 14.39 -5.61 3.58
C ASN A 125 14.38 -5.98 5.07
N SER A 126 13.27 -6.51 5.58
CA SER A 126 13.15 -6.98 6.97
C SER A 126 14.08 -8.16 7.27
N GLU A 127 14.21 -9.10 6.34
CA GLU A 127 15.16 -10.23 6.44
C GLU A 127 16.60 -9.72 6.55
N PHE A 128 17.02 -8.86 5.62
CA PHE A 128 18.37 -8.27 5.63
C PHE A 128 18.67 -7.46 6.90
N LEU A 129 17.72 -6.64 7.38
CA LEU A 129 17.91 -5.88 8.64
C LEU A 129 18.12 -6.81 9.84
N THR A 130 17.36 -7.90 9.90
CA THR A 130 17.46 -8.89 10.97
C THR A 130 18.82 -9.61 10.93
N GLU A 131 19.28 -9.99 9.74
CA GLU A 131 20.60 -10.58 9.54
C GLU A 131 21.71 -9.63 9.95
N GLN A 132 21.69 -8.37 9.49
CA GLN A 132 22.68 -7.35 9.85
C GLN A 132 22.74 -7.13 11.36
N TYR A 133 21.60 -7.07 12.03
CA TYR A 133 21.55 -6.97 13.49
C TYR A 133 22.21 -8.17 14.17
N SER A 134 21.93 -9.39 13.69
CA SER A 134 22.53 -10.62 14.23
C SER A 134 24.05 -10.68 14.05
N THR A 135 24.56 -10.21 12.92
CA THR A 135 26.00 -10.13 12.63
C THR A 135 26.68 -9.09 13.53
N MET A 136 26.09 -7.90 13.67
CA MET A 136 26.63 -6.87 14.57
C MET A 136 26.68 -7.36 16.02
N GLN A 137 25.64 -8.04 16.49
CA GLN A 137 25.60 -8.63 17.83
C GLN A 137 26.74 -9.64 18.04
N ARG A 138 27.01 -10.52 17.07
CA ARG A 138 28.11 -11.48 17.14
C ARG A 138 29.49 -10.81 17.13
N VAL A 139 29.66 -9.74 16.34
CA VAL A 139 30.90 -8.95 16.31
C VAL A 139 31.13 -8.22 17.65
N LEU A 140 30.07 -7.68 18.25
CA LEU A 140 30.15 -6.90 19.50
C LEU A 140 30.29 -7.78 20.75
N HIS A 141 29.68 -8.96 20.76
CA HIS A 141 29.71 -9.88 21.90
C HIS A 141 30.75 -11.00 21.76
N GLY A 142 31.43 -11.07 20.62
CA GLY A 142 32.44 -12.08 20.32
C GLY A 142 31.83 -13.43 19.96
N GLU A 143 32.52 -14.19 19.11
CA GLU A 143 32.34 -15.64 19.14
C GLU A 143 33.15 -16.14 20.34
N ASP A 144 32.48 -16.76 21.32
CA ASP A 144 33.13 -17.49 22.42
C ASP A 144 33.85 -18.74 21.88
N HIS A 145 34.82 -18.55 20.98
CA HIS A 145 35.82 -19.55 20.67
C HIS A 145 36.97 -19.37 21.66
N THR A 146 36.71 -19.83 22.89
CA THR A 146 37.73 -20.09 23.90
C THR A 146 38.77 -21.04 23.30
N TYR A 147 39.87 -20.49 22.81
CA TYR A 147 41.08 -21.26 22.51
C TYR A 147 41.76 -21.54 23.86
N ALA A 148 41.66 -22.77 24.34
CA ALA A 148 42.48 -23.26 25.44
C ALA A 148 43.23 -24.51 24.99
N PRO A 149 44.50 -24.39 24.56
CA PRO A 149 45.45 -25.49 24.64
C PRO A 149 46.10 -25.43 26.03
N GLY A 150 45.92 -26.47 26.82
CA GLY A 150 46.55 -26.67 28.12
C GLY A 150 46.37 -28.10 28.57
#